data_AF-K2A0P8-F1
#
_entry.id   AF-K2A0P8-F1
#
_cell.length_a   1.000
_cell.length_b   1.000
_cell.length_c   1.000
_cell.angle_alpha   90.00
_cell.angle_beta   90.00
_cell.angle_gamma   90.00
#
_symmetry.space_group_name_H-M   'P 1'
#
loop_
_entity.id
_entity.type
_entity.pdbx_description
1 polymer ?
#
loop_
_entity_poly.entity_id
_entity_poly.type
_entity_poly.pdbx_seq_one_letter_code
_entity_poly.pdbx_strand_id
1 'polypeptide(L)' 'MDYDTLMQILGSTIRLGTPLLLACLAGLFSERSGIFDIGLEGKMLAAAMAAG' A
#
# COMPACT_ATOMS: atom_id res chain seq x y z
N MET A 1 6.81 -15.14 -22.94
CA MET A 1 6.84 -14.77 -21.51
C MET A 1 7.24 -16.01 -20.76
N ASP A 2 8.46 -15.99 -20.23
CA ASP A 2 8.99 -17.11 -19.47
C ASP A 2 8.26 -17.25 -18.14
N TYR A 3 8.19 -18.47 -17.63
CA TYR A 3 7.55 -18.79 -16.35
C TYR A 3 8.14 -17.97 -15.20
N ASP A 4 9.47 -17.76 -15.21
CA ASP A 4 10.16 -16.94 -14.21
C ASP A 4 9.71 -15.49 -14.22
N THR A 5 9.49 -14.92 -15.39
CA THR A 5 9.00 -13.54 -15.54
C THR A 5 7.59 -13.40 -14.95
N LEU A 6 6.71 -14.39 -15.18
CA LEU A 6 5.38 -14.40 -14.59
C LEU A 6 5.44 -14.47 -13.05
N MET A 7 6.31 -15.31 -12.51
CA MET A 7 6.51 -15.45 -11.06
C MET A 7 7.08 -14.17 -10.42
N GLN A 8 8.01 -13.50 -11.07
CA GLN A 8 8.53 -12.21 -10.61
C GLN A 8 7.47 -11.12 -10.57
N ILE A 9 6.61 -11.05 -11.59
CA ILE A 9 5.50 -10.09 -11.64
C ILE A 9 4.48 -10.37 -10.52
N LEU A 10 4.12 -11.64 -10.31
CA LEU A 10 3.21 -12.00 -9.22
C LEU A 10 3.81 -11.68 -7.83
N GLY A 11 5.09 -11.98 -7.64
CA GLY A 11 5.80 -11.64 -6.41
C GLY A 11 5.90 -10.14 -6.15
N SER A 12 6.15 -9.33 -7.19
CA SER A 12 6.20 -7.86 -7.06
C SER A 12 4.81 -7.26 -6.84
N THR A 13 3.78 -7.84 -7.45
CA THR A 13 2.37 -7.42 -7.27
C THR A 13 1.95 -7.55 -5.81
N ILE A 14 2.26 -8.66 -5.14
CA ILE A 14 1.91 -8.84 -3.72
C ILE A 14 2.68 -7.82 -2.87
N ARG A 15 4.00 -7.72 -3.04
CA ARG A 15 4.84 -6.82 -2.24
C ARG A 15 4.44 -5.35 -2.33
N LEU A 16 4.08 -4.88 -3.52
CA LEU A 16 3.67 -3.49 -3.74
C LEU A 16 2.17 -3.27 -3.48
N GLY A 17 1.33 -4.27 -3.74
CA GLY A 17 -0.12 -4.17 -3.59
C GLY A 17 -0.58 -4.23 -2.13
N THR A 18 0.05 -5.04 -1.28
CA THR A 18 -0.33 -5.16 0.14
C THR A 18 -0.34 -3.81 0.88
N PRO A 19 0.72 -2.97 0.85
CA PRO A 19 0.69 -1.68 1.56
C PRO A 19 -0.35 -0.72 0.99
N LEU A 20 -0.58 -0.74 -0.33
CA LEU A 20 -1.61 0.10 -0.97
C LEU A 20 -3.02 -0.30 -0.54
N LEU A 21 -3.33 -1.60 -0.46
CA LEU A 21 -4.63 -2.08 0.02
C LEU A 21 -4.86 -1.67 1.48
N LEU A 22 -3.83 -1.77 2.34
CA LEU A 22 -3.93 -1.32 3.72
C LEU A 22 -4.18 0.20 3.83
N ALA A 23 -3.53 1.01 2.98
CA ALA A 23 -3.77 2.45 2.91
C ALA A 23 -5.21 2.78 2.47
N CYS A 24 -5.73 2.08 1.46
CA CYS A 24 -7.12 2.24 1.01
C CYS A 24 -8.12 1.87 2.11
N LEU A 25 -7.87 0.77 2.84
CA LEU A 25 -8.71 0.38 3.97
C LEU A 25 -8.68 1.42 5.08
N ALA A 26 -7.51 1.97 5.42
CA ALA A 26 -7.39 3.04 6.41
C ALA A 26 -8.20 4.29 6.01
N GLY A 27 -8.15 4.69 4.74
CA GLY A 27 -8.98 5.77 4.19
C GLY A 27 -10.48 5.50 4.33
N LEU A 28 -10.93 4.33 3.88
CA LEU A 28 -12.33 3.90 4.01
C LEU A 28 -12.81 3.93 5.47
N PHE A 29 -12.01 3.42 6.41
CA PHE A 29 -12.36 3.45 7.84
C PHE A 29 -12.40 4.90 8.38
N SER A 30 -11.46 5.76 7.98
CA SER A 30 -11.45 7.17 8.38
C SER A 30 -12.69 7.90 7.88
N GLU A 31 -13.03 7.74 6.61
CA GLU A 31 -14.23 8.36 6.01
C GLU A 31 -15.51 7.89 6.71
N ARG A 32 -15.61 6.59 7.05
CA ARG A 32 -16.75 6.04 7.82
C ARG A 32 -16.84 6.59 9.24
N SER A 33 -15.71 7.03 9.82
CA SER A 33 -15.68 7.70 11.13
C SER A 33 -15.99 9.20 11.05
N GLY A 34 -16.21 9.75 9.85
CA GLY A 34 -16.44 11.19 9.64
C GLY A 34 -15.17 12.03 9.78
N ILE A 35 -13.99 11.40 9.74
CA ILE A 35 -12.69 12.05 9.88
C ILE A 35 -11.96 11.95 8.54
N PHE A 36 -11.36 13.05 8.09
CA PHE A 36 -10.53 13.06 6.89
C PHE A 36 -9.07 12.81 7.27
N ASP A 37 -8.50 11.66 6.91
CA ASP A 37 -7.10 11.32 7.22
C ASP A 37 -6.12 12.00 6.25
N ILE A 38 -5.92 13.31 6.42
CA ILE A 38 -4.95 14.09 5.63
C ILE A 38 -3.50 13.65 5.87
N GLY A 39 -3.25 12.98 7.00
CA GLY A 39 -1.93 12.47 7.36
C GLY A 39 -1.55 11.17 6.65
N LEU A 40 -2.44 10.59 5.84
CA LEU A 40 -2.19 9.31 5.17
C LEU A 40 -0.95 9.36 4.27
N GLU A 41 -0.78 10.43 3.49
CA GLU A 41 0.42 10.62 2.64
C GLU A 41 1.71 10.66 3.47
N GLY A 42 1.68 11.34 4.61
CA GLY A 42 2.82 11.40 5.54
C GLY A 42 3.15 10.06 6.18
N LYS A 43 2.12 9.27 6.55
CA LYS A 43 2.29 7.90 7.08
C LYS A 43 2.95 6.98 6.04
N MET A 44 2.55 7.10 4.76
CA MET A 44 3.15 6.32 3.67
C MET A 44 4.60 6.73 3.39
N LEU A 45 4.91 8.03 3.40
CA LEU A 45 6.29 8.53 3.24
C LEU A 45 7.20 8.08 4.38
N ALA A 46 6.74 8.18 5.63
CA ALA A 46 7.49 7.73 6.79
C ALA A 46 7.75 6.21 6.75
N ALA A 47 6.74 5.42 6.37
CA ALA A 47 6.88 3.98 6.19
C ALA A 47 7.88 3.63 5.07
N ALA A 48 7.85 4.36 3.94
CA ALA A 48 8.80 4.16 2.84
C ALA A 48 10.25 4.49 3.27
N MET A 49 10.45 5.55 4.06
CA MET A 49 11.76 5.92 4.59
C MET A 49 12.28 4.90 5.61
N ALA A 50 11.40 4.34 6.45
CA ALA A 50 11.78 3.34 7.47
C ALA A 50 11.99 1.93 6.89
N ALA A 51 11.42 1.63 5.72
CA ALA A 51 11.56 0.35 5.03
C ALA A 51 12.82 0.24 4.17
N GLY A 52 13.50 1.36 3.89
CA GLY A 52 14.80 1.43 3.20
C GLY A 52 15.96 1.17 4.13
#